data_AF-A0A847MXR7-F1
#
_entry.id   AF-A0A847MXR7-F1
#
_cell.length_a   1.000
_cell.length_b   1.000
_cell.length_c   1.000
_cell.angle_alpha   90.00
_cell.angle_beta   90.00
_cell.angle_gamma   90.00
#
_symmetry.space_group_name_H-M   'P 1'
#
loop_
_entity.id
_entity.type
_entity.pdbx_description
1 polymer ?
#
loop_
_entity_poly.entity_id
_entity_poly.type
_entity_poly.pdbx_seq_one_letter_code
_entity_poly.pdbx_strand_id
1 'polypeptide(L)'
;NDPTALGALAACKAANRTNILIYGVDGSPEAKAEIASGSQFVGSGAQSPISIGVESVKLAYQVLKGEAYEKRVPVQTFMINKDNVAQYGTDGWQ
;
A
#
# COMPACT_ATOMS: atom_id res chain seq x y z
N ASN A 1 -3.77 -3.22 8.07
CA ASN A 1 -3.00 -2.37 7.15
C ASN A 1 -1.51 -2.47 7.52
N ASP A 2 -0.63 -1.81 6.79
CA ASP A 2 0.83 -1.93 6.94
C ASP A 2 1.34 -1.61 8.35
N PRO A 3 0.90 -0.54 9.04
CA PRO A 3 1.29 -0.30 10.44
C PRO A 3 0.97 -1.46 11.39
N THR A 4 -0.20 -2.09 11.25
CA THR A 4 -0.56 -3.28 12.06
C THR A 4 0.33 -4.47 11.71
N ALA A 5 0.66 -4.65 10.42
CA ALA A 5 1.56 -5.71 9.97
C ALA A 5 3.00 -5.51 10.49
N LEU A 6 3.49 -4.27 10.55
CA LEU A 6 4.77 -3.93 11.20
C LEU A 6 4.76 -4.24 12.70
N GLY A 7 3.64 -4.00 13.38
CA GLY A 7 3.45 -4.41 14.77
C GLY A 7 3.52 -5.94 14.94
N ALA A 8 2.87 -6.69 14.06
CA ALA A 8 2.95 -8.15 14.04
C ALA A 8 4.39 -8.64 13.78
N LEU A 9 5.12 -7.97 12.89
CA LEU A 9 6.52 -8.25 12.62
C LEU A 9 7.39 -8.04 13.86
N ALA A 10 7.21 -6.93 14.57
CA ALA A 10 7.92 -6.66 15.82
C ALA A 10 7.62 -7.73 16.89
N ALA A 11 6.36 -8.16 17.02
CA ALA A 11 5.97 -9.23 17.94
C ALA A 11 6.61 -10.58 17.56
N CYS A 12 6.64 -10.93 16.27
CA CYS A 12 7.29 -12.14 15.79
C CYS A 12 8.80 -12.14 16.06
N LYS A 13 9.47 -11.00 15.80
CA LYS A 13 10.89 -10.78 16.12
C LYS A 13 11.15 -10.95 17.62
N ALA A 14 10.34 -10.32 18.48
CA ALA A 14 10.46 -10.42 19.93
C ALA A 14 10.24 -11.86 20.46
N ALA A 15 9.38 -12.64 19.81
CA ALA A 15 9.10 -14.03 20.16
C ALA A 15 10.06 -15.05 19.51
N ASN A 16 11.09 -14.61 18.77
CA ASN A 16 11.96 -15.46 17.96
C ASN A 16 11.18 -16.41 17.03
N ARG A 17 10.08 -15.92 16.43
CA ARG A 17 9.24 -16.66 15.49
C ARG A 17 9.50 -16.19 14.07
N THR A 18 10.50 -16.78 13.41
CA THR A 18 10.97 -16.37 12.08
C THR A 18 10.24 -17.03 10.90
N ASN A 19 9.39 -18.02 11.18
CA ASN A 19 8.69 -18.82 10.18
C ASN A 19 7.30 -18.29 9.80
N ILE A 20 6.90 -17.14 10.32
CA ILE A 20 5.59 -16.52 10.07
C ILE A 20 5.75 -15.52 8.95
N LEU A 21 4.99 -15.67 7.86
CA LEU A 21 4.91 -14.69 6.79
C LEU A 21 3.84 -13.65 7.12
N ILE A 22 4.16 -12.39 6.88
CA ILE A 22 3.33 -11.24 7.25
C ILE A 22 2.95 -10.48 5.98
N TYR A 23 1.67 -10.16 5.89
CA TYR A 23 1.07 -9.43 4.80
C TYR A 23 0.33 -8.20 5.33
N GLY A 24 0.44 -7.10 4.60
CA GLY A 24 -0.22 -5.84 4.90
C GLY A 24 -1.13 -5.35 3.78
N VAL A 25 -1.62 -4.14 3.95
CA VAL A 25 -2.41 -3.38 2.98
C VAL A 25 -1.99 -1.93 3.18
N ASP A 26 -1.68 -1.24 2.08
CA ASP A 26 -1.47 0.21 1.88
C ASP A 26 -0.31 0.44 0.90
N GLY A 27 0.78 -0.32 1.02
CA GLY A 27 2.02 -0.15 0.26
C GLY A 27 2.87 1.00 0.82
N SER A 28 2.95 1.13 2.14
CA SER A 28 3.69 2.22 2.79
C SER A 28 5.20 2.12 2.53
N PRO A 29 5.95 3.24 2.59
CA PRO A 29 7.41 3.24 2.49
C PRO A 29 8.08 2.21 3.42
N GLU A 30 7.61 2.10 4.66
CA GLU A 30 8.13 1.19 5.67
C GLU A 30 7.84 -0.28 5.32
N ALA A 31 6.64 -0.60 4.83
CA ALA A 31 6.32 -1.93 4.36
C ALA A 31 7.19 -2.31 3.15
N LYS A 32 7.37 -1.38 2.20
CA LYS A 32 8.24 -1.60 1.03
C LYS A 32 9.70 -1.79 1.45
N ALA A 33 10.18 -1.06 2.45
CA ALA A 33 11.53 -1.24 2.99
C ALA A 33 11.71 -2.63 3.63
N GLU A 34 10.74 -3.11 4.42
CA GLU A 34 10.78 -4.45 5.02
C GLU A 34 10.74 -5.55 3.95
N ILE A 35 9.87 -5.41 2.93
CA ILE A 35 9.80 -6.31 1.77
C ILE A 35 11.14 -6.35 1.02
N ALA A 36 11.73 -5.17 0.74
CA ALA A 36 13.01 -5.06 0.05
C ALA A 36 14.18 -5.64 0.86
N SER A 37 14.11 -5.58 2.18
CA SER A 37 15.11 -6.18 3.07
C SER A 37 15.05 -7.72 3.14
N GLY A 38 13.99 -8.33 2.58
CA GLY A 38 13.77 -9.77 2.65
C GLY A 38 13.30 -10.25 4.03
N SER A 39 12.63 -9.39 4.80
CA SER A 39 12.13 -9.76 6.13
C SER A 39 10.88 -10.65 6.04
N GLN A 40 10.30 -10.97 7.21
CA GLN A 40 9.06 -11.73 7.29
C GLN A 40 7.83 -10.97 6.75
N PHE A 41 7.93 -9.65 6.56
CA PHE A 41 6.90 -8.88 5.86
C PHE A 41 7.12 -9.04 4.36
N VAL A 42 6.35 -9.93 3.74
CA VAL A 42 6.61 -10.39 2.37
C VAL A 42 5.76 -9.73 1.30
N GLY A 43 4.73 -8.98 1.69
CA GLY A 43 3.99 -8.18 0.72
C GLY A 43 2.84 -7.36 1.27
N SER A 44 2.45 -6.35 0.51
CA SER A 44 1.34 -5.45 0.84
C SER A 44 0.39 -5.31 -0.35
N GLY A 45 -0.91 -5.44 -0.09
CA GLY A 45 -1.95 -5.01 -1.03
C GLY A 45 -1.94 -3.49 -1.12
N ALA A 46 -1.26 -2.94 -2.11
CA ALA A 46 -1.01 -1.52 -2.22
C ALA A 46 -2.25 -0.73 -2.66
N GLN A 47 -2.41 0.43 -2.03
CA GLN A 47 -3.30 1.50 -2.44
C GLN A 47 -2.45 2.66 -2.95
N SER A 48 -2.98 3.49 -3.85
CA SER A 48 -2.29 4.69 -4.34
C SER A 48 -2.99 5.94 -3.82
N PRO A 49 -2.57 6.52 -2.68
CA PRO A 49 -3.12 7.80 -2.23
C PRO A 49 -2.94 8.91 -3.28
N ILE A 50 -1.89 8.84 -4.11
CA ILE A 50 -1.68 9.77 -5.22
C ILE A 50 -2.82 9.64 -6.24
N SER A 51 -3.10 8.43 -6.71
CA SER A 51 -4.18 8.18 -7.69
C SER A 51 -5.55 8.51 -7.11
N ILE A 52 -5.80 8.18 -5.84
CA ILE A 52 -7.03 8.56 -5.14
C ILE A 52 -7.21 10.08 -5.14
N GLY A 53 -6.16 10.84 -4.84
CA GLY A 53 -6.20 12.30 -4.87
C GLY A 53 -6.49 12.85 -6.27
N VAL A 54 -5.83 12.32 -7.30
CA VAL A 54 -6.04 12.72 -8.70
C VAL A 54 -7.49 12.46 -9.14
N GLU A 55 -8.01 11.25 -8.92
CA GLU A 55 -9.38 10.89 -9.30
C GLU A 55 -10.41 11.71 -8.52
N SER A 56 -10.14 11.99 -7.24
CA SER A 56 -11.01 12.83 -6.41
C SER A 56 -11.12 14.27 -6.94
N VAL A 57 -9.99 14.87 -7.34
CA VAL A 57 -9.99 16.23 -7.92
C VAL A 57 -10.66 16.26 -9.29
N LYS A 58 -10.43 15.25 -10.14
CA LYS A 58 -11.14 15.11 -11.43
C LYS A 58 -12.66 15.08 -11.22
N LEU A 59 -13.13 14.23 -10.31
CA LEU A 59 -14.55 14.11 -9.96
C LEU A 59 -15.10 15.43 -9.41
N ALA A 60 -14.35 16.13 -8.55
CA ALA A 60 -14.76 17.43 -8.02
C ALA A 60 -14.98 18.47 -9.14
N TYR A 61 -14.10 18.51 -10.15
CA TYR A 61 -14.30 19.39 -11.31
C TYR A 61 -15.55 19.03 -12.14
N GLN A 62 -15.85 17.73 -12.32
CA GLN A 62 -17.08 17.30 -13.01
C GLN A 62 -18.31 17.81 -12.26
N VAL A 63 -18.33 17.64 -10.93
CA VAL A 63 -19.41 18.13 -10.06
C VAL A 63 -19.59 19.64 -10.19
N LEU A 64 -18.49 20.41 -10.12
CA LEU A 64 -18.53 21.88 -10.22
C LEU A 64 -19.02 22.38 -11.58
N LYS A 65 -18.82 21.60 -12.65
CA LYS A 65 -19.30 21.92 -14.00
C LYS A 65 -20.74 21.43 -14.26
N GLY A 66 -21.36 20.73 -13.32
CA GLY A 66 -22.66 20.11 -13.52
C GLY A 66 -22.65 18.94 -14.52
N GLU A 67 -21.48 18.32 -14.74
CA GLU A 67 -21.34 17.14 -15.59
C GLU A 67 -21.91 15.89 -14.90
N ALA A 68 -22.28 14.88 -15.68
CA ALA A 68 -22.64 13.58 -15.13
C ALA A 68 -21.40 12.91 -14.50
N TYR A 69 -21.60 12.22 -13.38
CA TYR A 69 -20.51 11.58 -12.64
C TYR A 69 -20.94 10.28 -11.97
N GLU A 70 -19.97 9.40 -11.72
CA GLU A 70 -20.17 8.15 -11.00
C GLU A 70 -20.10 8.37 -9.49
N LYS A 71 -21.03 7.75 -8.74
CA LYS A 71 -21.02 7.82 -7.27
C LYS A 71 -19.92 6.98 -6.63
N ARG A 72 -19.37 6.00 -7.36
CA ARG A 72 -18.33 5.10 -6.88
C ARG A 72 -17.26 4.92 -7.94
N VAL A 73 -16.10 5.51 -7.69
CA VAL A 73 -14.92 5.43 -8.57
C VAL A 73 -13.83 4.62 -7.85
N PRO A 74 -13.78 3.29 -8.03
CA PRO A 74 -12.73 2.49 -7.41
C PRO A 74 -11.39 2.76 -8.10
N VAL A 75 -10.36 3.04 -7.29
CA VAL A 75 -8.98 3.10 -7.77
C VAL A 75 -8.39 1.69 -7.75
N GLN A 76 -7.72 1.31 -8.84
CA GLN A 76 -7.13 -0.02 -8.96
C GLN A 76 -6.03 -0.23 -7.91
N THR A 77 -6.09 -1.36 -7.22
CA THR A 77 -5.07 -1.82 -6.29
C THR A 77 -4.20 -2.89 -6.94
N PHE A 78 -3.02 -3.11 -6.37
CA PHE A 78 -2.06 -4.11 -6.84
C PHE A 78 -1.24 -4.66 -5.69
N MET A 79 -0.62 -5.82 -5.88
CA MET A 79 0.24 -6.43 -4.87
C MET A 79 1.67 -5.90 -5.02
N ILE A 80 2.27 -5.44 -3.93
CA ILE A 80 3.72 -5.20 -3.86
C ILE A 80 4.35 -6.34 -3.07
N ASN A 81 5.38 -6.97 -3.64
CA ASN A 81 6.14 -8.07 -3.05
C ASN A 81 7.62 -7.96 -3.47
N LYS A 82 8.44 -8.94 -3.09
CA LYS A 82 9.88 -8.96 -3.42
C LYS A 82 10.18 -8.86 -4.93
N ASP A 83 9.27 -9.33 -5.77
CA ASP A 83 9.49 -9.43 -7.21
C ASP A 83 9.32 -8.07 -7.92
N ASN A 84 8.55 -7.15 -7.33
CA ASN A 84 8.23 -5.86 -7.94
C ASN A 84 8.48 -4.63 -7.07
N VAL A 85 8.87 -4.77 -5.79
CA VAL A 85 9.07 -3.62 -4.87
C VAL A 85 10.05 -2.58 -5.42
N ALA A 86 11.07 -3.01 -6.17
CA ALA A 86 12.05 -2.11 -6.80
C ALA A 86 11.42 -1.14 -7.82
N GLN A 87 10.26 -1.47 -8.40
CA GLN A 87 9.56 -0.62 -9.36
C GLN A 87 8.86 0.57 -8.69
N TYR A 88 8.63 0.50 -7.36
CA TYR A 88 7.86 1.49 -6.59
C TYR A 88 8.71 2.29 -5.60
N GLY A 89 10.01 2.00 -5.50
CA GLY A 89 10.88 2.56 -4.46
C GLY A 89 10.45 2.21 -3.03
N THR A 90 11.17 2.72 -2.04
CA THR A 90 10.90 2.44 -0.61
C THR A 90 10.75 3.70 0.23
N ASP A 91 10.79 4.88 -0.39
CA ASP A 91 10.82 6.20 0.25
C ASP A 91 9.55 7.03 -0.02
N GLY A 92 8.81 6.71 -1.08
CA GLY A 92 7.59 7.41 -1.46
C GLY A 92 6.33 6.55 -1.45
N TRP A 93 5.19 7.19 -1.62
CA TRP A 93 3.92 6.53 -1.91
C TRP A 93 3.70 6.40 -3.41
N GLN A 94 3.04 5.32 -3.80
CA GLN A 94 2.49 5.11 -5.14
C GLN A 94 1.20 5.89 -5.37
#